data_AF-A0A7V4IHJ3-F1
#
_entry.id   AF-A0A7V4IHJ3-F1
#
_cell.length_a   1.000
_cell.length_b   1.000
_cell.length_c   1.000
_cell.angle_alpha   90.00
_cell.angle_beta   90.00
_cell.angle_gamma   90.00
#
_symmetry.space_group_name_H-M   'P 1'
#
loop_
_entity.id
_entity.type
_entity.pdbx_description
1 polymer ?
#
loop_
_entity_poly.entity_id
_entity_poly.type
_entity_poly.pdbx_seq_one_letter_code
_entity_poly.pdbx_strand_id
1 'polypeptide(L)'
;MKVDGAVVLGAAQAGRPASESVARQLARKLATSLELDGRHIYQALRLAHANAYASLLRKAAQDAETHPKEVYDIICRKGAALREAARLDVSGEPAHQPHADPEGAGGSGGVDGLLRVAASELAPARTQVSPDLRPLAGGKGRPSGATGDRPGRGTPAVSPVALEELVPFIDWTPFFHTWELRGVYPKILQHEKHGEEARKLFADAQAMLQRVVREKLLTPRGVYGLFPANRAGDDVEIYTDDTRTRVRTTLHFLRQQMEKGDGSPNWCLADFVAPKGAPDYLGAFAVTAGHEVKALADQFKRAHDDYSAILIEAIGDRLAEAFAEYLHKRVREEWGFGRAENLTPDDLIAEKYRGIRPAPGYPACPDHTEKALLWELLDVERWTGITLTESFAMNPGASVSGLYFAHPEARYFAVGKLGQDQVADLANRKSRSLAEMERWLGPWLNYLPA
;
A
#
# COMPACT_ATOMS: atom_id res chain seq x y z
N MET A 1 9.36 7.79 53.64
CA MET A 1 7.99 7.47 53.21
C MET A 1 7.33 8.76 52.75
N LYS A 2 6.70 8.73 51.57
CA LYS A 2 6.09 9.83 50.79
C LYS A 2 7.05 10.84 50.12
N VAL A 3 7.01 10.81 48.79
CA VAL A 3 7.22 11.99 47.94
C VAL A 3 6.02 12.02 47.00
N ASP A 4 5.21 13.07 47.13
CA ASP A 4 4.11 13.41 46.22
C ASP A 4 4.67 13.93 44.90
N GLY A 5 4.01 13.56 43.80
CA GLY A 5 4.33 14.00 42.45
C GLY A 5 3.12 13.84 41.55
N ALA A 6 2.17 14.78 41.68
CA ALA A 6 1.08 14.95 40.74
C ALA A 6 1.65 15.20 39.33
N VAL A 7 1.40 14.29 38.40
CA VAL A 7 1.44 14.58 36.97
C VAL A 7 0.00 14.56 36.48
N VAL A 8 -0.52 15.77 36.32
CA VAL A 8 -1.79 16.10 35.68
C VAL A 8 -1.75 15.55 34.25
N LEU A 9 -2.49 14.47 33.97
CA LEU A 9 -2.91 14.13 32.62
C LEU A 9 -4.34 14.65 32.47
N GLY A 10 -4.43 15.85 31.89
CA GLY A 10 -5.66 16.56 31.65
C GLY A 10 -6.65 15.74 30.80
N ALA A 11 -7.92 15.90 31.14
CA ALA A 11 -9.03 15.53 30.29
C ALA A 11 -8.89 16.23 28.94
N ALA A 12 -8.61 15.48 27.87
CA ALA A 12 -8.66 15.97 26.50
C ALA A 12 -9.03 14.85 25.51
N GLN A 13 -10.25 14.99 25.00
CA GLN A 13 -10.75 14.61 23.67
C GLN A 13 -10.56 13.16 23.17
N ALA A 14 -11.69 12.46 23.06
CA ALA A 14 -11.88 11.31 22.20
C ALA A 14 -11.48 11.67 20.75
N GLY A 15 -10.58 10.89 20.12
CA GLY A 15 -10.32 11.00 18.68
C GLY A 15 -8.86 10.93 18.20
N ARG A 16 -7.83 11.04 19.05
CA ARG A 16 -6.42 10.95 18.57
C ARG A 16 -5.90 9.49 18.47
N PRO A 17 -5.16 9.13 17.39
CA PRO A 17 -4.46 7.85 17.34
C PRO A 17 -3.40 7.81 18.43
N ALA A 18 -3.32 6.70 19.17
CA ALA A 18 -2.32 6.55 20.21
C ALA A 18 -0.98 6.18 19.57
N SER A 19 0.11 6.79 20.04
CA SER A 19 1.45 6.30 19.74
C SER A 19 1.63 4.87 20.26
N GLU A 20 2.53 4.10 19.66
CA GLU A 20 2.88 2.74 20.12
C GLU A 20 3.28 2.72 21.60
N SER A 21 3.87 3.81 22.11
CA SER A 21 4.18 3.98 23.53
C SER A 21 2.94 4.03 24.42
N VAL A 22 1.86 4.69 23.99
CA VAL A 22 0.60 4.78 24.72
C VAL A 22 -0.14 3.44 24.70
N ALA A 23 -0.13 2.72 23.57
CA ALA A 23 -0.70 1.38 23.50
C ALA A 23 0.02 0.39 24.44
N ARG A 24 1.36 0.46 24.52
CA ARG A 24 2.16 -0.34 25.47
C ARG A 24 1.88 0.02 26.93
N GLN A 25 1.67 1.30 27.23
CA GLN A 25 1.34 1.75 28.59
C GLN A 25 -0.07 1.29 29.02
N LEU A 26 -1.04 1.34 28.11
CA LEU A 26 -2.41 0.85 28.35
C LEU A 26 -2.46 -0.67 28.51
N ALA A 27 -1.71 -1.42 27.70
CA ALA A 27 -1.60 -2.87 27.82
C ALA A 27 -1.00 -3.30 29.18
N ARG A 28 -0.01 -2.55 29.68
CA ARG A 28 0.56 -2.79 31.02
C ARG A 28 -0.44 -2.51 32.12
N LYS A 29 -1.18 -1.40 32.05
CA LYS A 29 -2.25 -1.10 33.02
C LYS A 29 -3.31 -2.20 33.05
N LEU A 30 -3.76 -2.64 31.87
CA LEU A 30 -4.75 -3.71 31.74
C LEU A 30 -4.24 -5.05 32.28
N ALA A 31 -2.96 -5.38 32.05
CA ALA A 31 -2.34 -6.58 32.62
C ALA A 31 -2.33 -6.55 34.15
N THR A 32 -2.04 -5.38 34.74
CA THR A 32 -2.07 -5.18 36.19
C THR A 32 -3.49 -5.30 36.75
N SER A 33 -4.49 -4.70 36.10
CA SER A 33 -5.89 -4.77 36.54
C SER A 33 -6.50 -6.18 36.43
N LEU A 34 -5.95 -7.02 35.55
CA LEU A 34 -6.41 -8.39 35.34
C LEU A 34 -5.55 -9.44 36.07
N GLU A 35 -4.51 -9.03 36.81
CA GLU A 35 -3.54 -9.91 37.48
C GLU A 35 -2.85 -10.93 36.53
N LEU A 36 -2.56 -10.52 35.29
CA LEU A 36 -1.95 -11.37 34.26
C LEU A 36 -0.51 -10.98 33.96
N ASP A 37 0.27 -11.95 33.46
CA ASP A 37 1.55 -11.64 32.80
C ASP A 37 1.28 -10.82 31.53
N GLY A 38 1.87 -9.61 31.46
CA GLY A 38 1.72 -8.68 30.33
C GLY A 38 2.16 -9.27 28.99
N ARG A 39 2.96 -10.35 28.98
CA ARG A 39 3.32 -11.09 27.76
C ARG A 39 2.10 -11.77 27.09
N HIS A 40 1.13 -12.23 27.87
CA HIS A 40 -0.07 -12.91 27.33
C HIS A 40 -1.01 -11.95 26.60
N ILE A 41 -1.23 -10.75 27.15
CA ILE A 41 -2.06 -9.72 26.52
C ILE A 41 -1.40 -9.25 25.21
N TYR A 42 -0.07 -9.10 25.22
CA TYR A 42 0.67 -8.71 24.03
C TYR A 42 0.65 -9.78 22.93
N GLN A 43 0.82 -11.06 23.28
CA GLN A 43 0.76 -12.16 22.32
C GLN A 43 -0.65 -12.40 21.77
N ALA A 44 -1.69 -12.20 22.57
CA ALA A 44 -3.08 -12.34 22.14
C ALA A 44 -3.53 -11.25 21.15
N LEU A 45 -2.86 -10.09 21.13
CA LEU A 45 -3.30 -8.89 20.41
C LEU A 45 -2.37 -8.46 19.26
N ARG A 46 -1.23 -9.14 19.08
CA ARG A 46 -0.23 -8.89 18.03
C ARG A 46 -0.77 -9.02 16.59
N LEU A 47 -1.97 -9.55 16.38
CA LEU A 47 -2.55 -9.82 15.06
C LEU A 47 -3.51 -8.74 14.53
N ALA A 48 -3.71 -7.62 15.24
CA ALA A 48 -4.61 -6.55 14.79
C ALA A 48 -3.88 -5.20 14.59
N HIS A 49 -4.26 -4.47 13.54
CA HIS A 49 -3.75 -3.13 13.19
C HIS A 49 -3.62 -2.18 14.41
N ALA A 50 -2.49 -1.48 14.52
CA ALA A 50 -2.11 -0.65 15.68
C ALA A 50 -3.14 0.43 16.08
N ASN A 51 -3.93 0.95 15.14
CA ASN A 51 -4.92 2.01 15.41
C ASN A 51 -6.24 1.47 15.98
N ALA A 52 -6.69 0.29 15.53
CA ALA A 52 -7.87 -0.38 16.10
C ALA A 52 -7.59 -0.87 17.54
N TYR A 53 -6.33 -1.10 17.86
CA TYR A 53 -5.87 -1.64 19.13
C TYR A 53 -5.92 -0.62 20.28
N ALA A 54 -5.52 0.63 20.03
CA ALA A 54 -5.39 1.61 21.11
C ALA A 54 -6.72 2.20 21.61
N SER A 55 -7.77 2.19 20.79
CA SER A 55 -9.12 2.57 21.22
C SER A 55 -9.76 1.45 22.06
N LEU A 56 -9.55 0.20 21.64
CA LEU A 56 -10.05 -1.00 22.30
C LEU A 56 -9.38 -1.23 23.66
N LEU A 57 -8.07 -1.02 23.75
CA LEU A 57 -7.33 -1.03 25.02
C LEU A 57 -7.71 0.11 25.96
N ARG A 58 -7.99 1.31 25.43
CA ARG A 58 -8.46 2.45 26.24
C ARG A 58 -9.78 2.11 26.93
N LYS A 59 -10.73 1.59 26.14
CA LYS A 59 -12.04 1.19 26.64
C LYS A 59 -11.94 0.00 27.60
N ALA A 60 -11.18 -1.02 27.26
CA ALA A 60 -10.95 -2.18 28.12
C ALA A 60 -10.26 -1.82 29.45
N ALA A 61 -9.32 -0.87 29.44
CA ALA A 61 -8.66 -0.42 30.67
C ALA A 61 -9.60 0.37 31.58
N GLN A 62 -10.51 1.18 31.02
CA GLN A 62 -11.56 1.87 31.79
C GLN A 62 -12.59 0.88 32.36
N ASP A 63 -13.04 -0.08 31.54
CA ASP A 63 -14.06 -1.04 31.95
C ASP A 63 -13.50 -2.08 32.94
N ALA A 64 -12.20 -2.42 32.88
CA ALA A 64 -11.55 -3.38 33.77
C ALA A 64 -11.43 -2.90 35.23
N GLU A 65 -11.53 -1.59 35.49
CA GLU A 65 -11.57 -1.06 36.86
C GLU A 65 -12.87 -1.44 37.60
N THR A 66 -13.93 -1.75 36.85
CA THR A 66 -15.27 -2.06 37.41
C THR A 66 -15.72 -3.50 37.13
N HIS A 67 -15.33 -4.08 35.98
CA HIS A 67 -15.76 -5.41 35.53
C HIS A 67 -14.59 -6.24 34.96
N PRO A 68 -13.52 -6.51 35.75
CA PRO A 68 -12.28 -7.09 35.24
C PRO A 68 -12.46 -8.47 34.60
N LYS A 69 -13.31 -9.33 35.18
CA LYS A 69 -13.53 -10.69 34.68
C LYS A 69 -14.25 -10.71 33.32
N GLU A 70 -15.25 -9.85 33.14
CA GLU A 70 -16.01 -9.75 31.88
C GLU A 70 -15.15 -9.16 30.76
N VAL A 71 -14.31 -8.18 31.08
CA VAL A 71 -13.33 -7.62 30.14
C VAL A 71 -12.31 -8.68 29.73
N TYR A 72 -11.79 -9.47 30.68
CA TYR A 72 -10.91 -10.60 30.37
C TYR A 72 -11.58 -11.63 29.46
N ASP A 73 -12.83 -12.02 29.75
CA ASP A 73 -13.57 -12.99 28.95
C ASP A 73 -13.90 -12.46 27.54
N ILE A 74 -14.12 -11.16 27.38
CA ILE A 74 -14.30 -10.52 26.06
C ILE A 74 -12.99 -10.52 25.28
N ILE A 75 -11.87 -10.16 25.91
CA ILE A 75 -10.54 -10.16 25.28
C ILE A 75 -10.16 -11.58 24.87
N CYS A 76 -10.37 -12.57 25.73
CA CYS A 76 -10.09 -13.97 25.45
C CYS A 76 -10.99 -14.53 24.34
N ARG A 77 -12.29 -14.24 24.35
CA ARG A 77 -13.22 -14.65 23.28
C ARG A 77 -12.91 -13.98 21.96
N LYS A 78 -12.62 -12.66 21.93
CA LYS A 78 -12.22 -11.97 20.71
C LYS A 78 -10.86 -12.45 20.20
N GLY A 79 -9.90 -12.67 21.09
CA GLY A 79 -8.61 -13.26 20.74
C GLY A 79 -8.75 -14.68 20.21
N ALA A 80 -9.63 -15.49 20.77
CA ALA A 80 -9.94 -16.84 20.29
C ALA A 80 -10.65 -16.80 18.94
N ALA A 81 -11.65 -15.93 18.76
CA ALA A 81 -12.35 -15.74 17.49
C ALA A 81 -11.42 -15.23 16.39
N LEU A 82 -10.47 -14.34 16.70
CA LEU A 82 -9.44 -13.89 15.76
C LEU A 82 -8.45 -15.01 15.41
N ARG A 83 -8.08 -15.86 16.38
CA ARG A 83 -7.24 -17.05 16.14
C ARG A 83 -7.99 -18.12 15.34
N GLU A 84 -9.29 -18.28 15.56
CA GLU A 84 -10.13 -19.25 14.87
C GLU A 84 -10.48 -18.77 13.46
N ALA A 85 -10.78 -17.49 13.27
CA ALA A 85 -10.90 -16.88 11.94
C ALA A 85 -9.59 -17.01 11.15
N ALA A 86 -8.44 -16.91 11.82
CA ALA A 86 -7.13 -17.16 11.21
C ALA A 86 -6.82 -18.66 10.99
N ARG A 87 -7.59 -19.59 11.56
CA ARG A 87 -7.47 -21.06 11.37
C ARG A 87 -8.45 -21.60 10.33
N LEU A 88 -9.68 -21.08 10.29
CA LEU A 88 -10.71 -21.46 9.32
C LEU A 88 -10.39 -20.97 7.90
N ASP A 89 -9.53 -19.97 7.77
CA ASP A 89 -8.94 -19.56 6.49
C ASP A 89 -7.94 -20.59 5.92
N VAL A 90 -7.69 -21.70 6.65
CA VAL A 90 -6.74 -22.77 6.27
C VAL A 90 -7.44 -24.10 5.88
N SER A 91 -8.78 -24.21 5.98
CA SER A 91 -9.48 -25.51 5.78
C SER A 91 -10.45 -25.60 4.59
N GLY A 92 -10.36 -24.69 3.61
CA GLY A 92 -11.09 -24.69 2.33
C GLY A 92 -12.27 -25.66 2.11
N GLU A 93 -13.51 -25.19 2.28
CA GLU A 93 -14.72 -25.65 1.55
C GLU A 93 -15.81 -24.55 1.51
N PRO A 94 -16.73 -24.54 0.51
CA PRO A 94 -17.53 -23.36 0.14
C PRO A 94 -18.97 -23.36 0.69
N ALA A 95 -19.49 -22.18 1.07
CA ALA A 95 -20.89 -22.02 1.47
C ALA A 95 -21.83 -21.76 0.27
N HIS A 96 -22.76 -22.68 0.04
CA HIS A 96 -23.95 -22.52 -0.81
C HIS A 96 -24.96 -21.51 -0.19
N GLN A 97 -25.69 -20.80 -1.04
CA GLN A 97 -26.94 -20.04 -0.74
C GLN A 97 -28.10 -20.62 -1.60
N PRO A 98 -29.41 -20.27 -1.43
CA PRO A 98 -30.12 -19.47 -0.40
C PRO A 98 -31.49 -20.09 0.10
N HIS A 99 -32.28 -19.29 0.86
CA HIS A 99 -33.70 -19.40 1.32
C HIS A 99 -33.86 -19.80 2.81
N ALA A 100 -34.70 -19.22 3.67
CA ALA A 100 -35.77 -18.20 3.59
C ALA A 100 -35.98 -17.53 4.98
N ASP A 101 -36.51 -16.30 4.99
CA ASP A 101 -37.10 -15.60 6.16
C ASP A 101 -38.46 -16.24 6.53
N PRO A 102 -39.00 -16.14 7.79
CA PRO A 102 -39.32 -14.83 8.39
C PRO A 102 -39.28 -14.67 9.94
N GLU A 103 -39.41 -13.38 10.33
CA GLU A 103 -39.94 -12.80 11.59
C GLU A 103 -39.07 -12.70 12.87
N GLY A 104 -38.82 -11.44 13.30
CA GLY A 104 -39.15 -11.01 14.68
C GLY A 104 -38.02 -10.52 15.61
N ALA A 105 -37.91 -9.18 15.75
CA ALA A 105 -37.49 -8.41 16.94
C ALA A 105 -35.99 -8.21 17.28
N GLY A 106 -35.51 -6.98 17.04
CA GLY A 106 -34.96 -6.12 18.11
C GLY A 106 -33.47 -6.20 18.52
N GLY A 107 -32.65 -5.28 17.99
CA GLY A 107 -31.69 -4.52 18.81
C GLY A 107 -30.19 -4.89 18.79
N SER A 108 -29.38 -3.85 18.58
CA SER A 108 -27.92 -3.73 18.77
C SER A 108 -27.01 -4.16 17.60
N GLY A 109 -26.87 -3.24 16.65
CA GLY A 109 -25.86 -3.30 15.58
C GLY A 109 -24.47 -2.99 16.14
N GLY A 110 -23.56 -3.96 16.01
CA GLY A 110 -22.16 -3.81 16.39
C GLY A 110 -21.30 -4.85 15.71
N VAL A 111 -20.34 -4.35 14.91
CA VAL A 111 -19.10 -5.03 14.46
C VAL A 111 -19.25 -6.34 13.68
N ASP A 112 -19.70 -6.26 12.42
CA ASP A 112 -19.43 -7.34 11.44
C ASP A 112 -19.26 -6.85 9.97
N GLY A 113 -18.83 -5.59 9.78
CA GLY A 113 -18.71 -4.98 8.44
C GLY A 113 -17.28 -4.81 7.89
N LEU A 114 -16.25 -5.19 8.65
CA LEU A 114 -14.87 -4.72 8.41
C LEU A 114 -13.93 -5.72 7.71
N LEU A 115 -14.39 -6.92 7.37
CA LEU A 115 -13.61 -7.92 6.62
C LEU A 115 -14.19 -8.28 5.24
N ARG A 116 -15.34 -7.70 4.85
CA ARG A 116 -16.01 -8.03 3.58
C ARG A 116 -15.78 -7.04 2.43
N VAL A 117 -15.16 -5.88 2.67
CA VAL A 117 -15.00 -4.84 1.65
C VAL A 117 -13.65 -4.92 0.90
N ALA A 118 -12.68 -5.72 1.38
CA ALA A 118 -11.43 -5.97 0.66
C ALA A 118 -11.50 -7.18 -0.30
N ALA A 119 -12.67 -7.82 -0.44
CA ALA A 119 -12.84 -9.03 -1.23
C ALA A 119 -13.98 -8.97 -2.26
N SER A 120 -14.59 -7.80 -2.52
CA SER A 120 -15.75 -7.69 -3.43
C SER A 120 -15.57 -6.82 -4.67
N GLU A 121 -14.34 -6.42 -5.05
CA GLU A 121 -14.08 -5.73 -6.33
C GLU A 121 -13.26 -6.54 -7.35
N LEU A 122 -13.23 -7.87 -7.21
CA LEU A 122 -12.74 -8.76 -8.28
C LEU A 122 -13.95 -9.33 -9.04
N ALA A 123 -14.41 -8.61 -10.06
CA ALA A 123 -15.31 -9.18 -11.06
C ALA A 123 -14.53 -10.20 -11.92
N PRO A 124 -15.09 -11.39 -12.24
CA PRO A 124 -14.37 -12.42 -12.97
C PRO A 124 -14.29 -12.08 -14.46
N ALA A 125 -13.09 -11.80 -14.96
CA ALA A 125 -12.84 -11.81 -16.40
C ALA A 125 -12.88 -13.27 -16.89
N ARG A 126 -13.87 -13.59 -17.73
CA ARG A 126 -14.03 -14.92 -18.34
C ARG A 126 -12.88 -15.19 -19.32
N THR A 127 -12.17 -16.29 -19.07
CA THR A 127 -11.09 -16.84 -19.89
C THR A 127 -11.64 -17.44 -21.18
N GLN A 128 -11.07 -17.07 -22.33
CA GLN A 128 -10.96 -17.97 -23.47
C GLN A 128 -9.48 -18.32 -23.63
N VAL A 129 -9.16 -19.60 -23.47
CA VAL A 129 -7.83 -20.17 -23.62
C VAL A 129 -7.52 -20.31 -25.12
N SER A 130 -6.34 -19.89 -25.55
CA SER A 130 -5.71 -20.42 -26.76
C SER A 130 -4.24 -20.72 -26.48
N PRO A 131 -3.72 -21.89 -26.87
CA PRO A 131 -2.33 -22.26 -26.68
C PRO A 131 -1.45 -21.68 -27.80
N ASP A 132 -0.14 -21.70 -27.55
CA ASP A 132 0.99 -21.30 -28.41
C ASP A 132 1.45 -19.83 -28.34
N LEU A 133 2.31 -19.58 -27.35
CA LEU A 133 3.16 -18.38 -27.27
C LEU A 133 4.33 -18.49 -28.26
N ARG A 134 4.31 -17.65 -29.31
CA ARG A 134 5.50 -17.37 -30.13
C ARG A 134 6.09 -16.00 -29.73
N PRO A 135 7.42 -15.84 -29.69
CA PRO A 135 8.03 -14.53 -29.41
C PRO A 135 7.74 -13.54 -30.54
N LEU A 136 7.30 -12.32 -30.19
CA LEU A 136 7.15 -11.23 -31.15
C LEU A 136 8.53 -10.64 -31.51
N ALA A 137 8.82 -10.62 -32.81
CA ALA A 137 10.07 -10.12 -33.38
C ALA A 137 10.22 -8.59 -33.24
N GLY A 138 11.45 -8.15 -32.98
CA GLY A 138 11.82 -6.74 -32.80
C GLY A 138 11.70 -5.89 -34.06
N GLY A 139 11.17 -4.68 -33.90
CA GLY A 139 11.20 -3.61 -34.90
C GLY A 139 12.48 -2.77 -34.80
N LYS A 140 13.19 -2.63 -35.92
CA LYS A 140 14.42 -1.81 -36.09
C LYS A 140 14.11 -0.29 -36.13
N GLY A 141 15.05 0.53 -35.64
CA GLY A 141 15.02 2.02 -35.56
C GLY A 141 15.08 2.76 -36.91
N ARG A 142 14.86 4.10 -36.99
CA ARG A 142 15.79 5.26 -36.76
C ARG A 142 15.09 6.60 -37.22
N PRO A 143 15.68 7.83 -37.20
CA PRO A 143 16.11 8.73 -36.10
C PRO A 143 15.51 10.19 -36.12
N SER A 144 15.80 10.93 -35.03
CA SER A 144 15.96 12.39 -34.81
C SER A 144 14.81 13.41 -35.02
N GLY A 145 14.54 14.19 -33.97
CA GLY A 145 13.94 15.53 -34.05
C GLY A 145 13.34 16.04 -32.72
N ALA A 146 13.90 17.14 -32.21
CA ALA A 146 13.45 18.01 -31.09
C ALA A 146 13.75 17.58 -29.63
N THR A 147 14.40 18.51 -28.95
CA THR A 147 14.98 18.50 -27.59
C THR A 147 13.92 18.55 -26.50
N GLY A 148 13.81 17.44 -25.78
CA GLY A 148 13.27 17.27 -24.44
C GLY A 148 13.73 15.89 -24.00
N ASP A 149 14.42 15.77 -22.86
CA ASP A 149 15.05 14.54 -22.37
C ASP A 149 14.08 13.35 -22.46
N ARG A 150 14.18 12.57 -23.54
CA ARG A 150 13.59 11.25 -23.61
C ARG A 150 14.59 10.32 -22.94
N PRO A 151 14.23 9.57 -21.88
CA PRO A 151 15.14 8.57 -21.36
C PRO A 151 15.60 7.65 -22.48
N GLY A 152 16.91 7.47 -22.63
CA GLY A 152 17.45 6.29 -23.27
C GLY A 152 17.06 5.07 -22.44
N ARG A 153 16.82 3.92 -23.10
CA ARG A 153 16.69 2.64 -22.38
C ARG A 153 17.95 2.45 -21.52
N GLY A 154 17.77 2.09 -20.25
CA GLY A 154 18.87 1.89 -19.30
C GLY A 154 19.25 3.10 -18.43
N THR A 155 18.71 4.29 -18.69
CA THR A 155 18.99 5.50 -17.88
C THR A 155 17.73 6.08 -17.25
N PRO A 156 17.76 6.45 -15.95
CA PRO A 156 16.67 7.20 -15.33
C PRO A 156 16.46 8.57 -15.99
N ALA A 157 15.22 9.05 -16.04
CA ALA A 157 14.87 10.39 -16.45
C ALA A 157 13.94 11.07 -15.43
N VAL A 158 14.11 12.39 -15.31
CA VAL A 158 13.19 13.23 -14.56
C VAL A 158 11.89 13.38 -15.35
N SER A 159 10.76 13.34 -14.67
CA SER A 159 9.46 13.67 -15.25
C SER A 159 9.03 15.07 -14.79
N PRO A 160 9.33 16.14 -15.54
CA PRO A 160 8.74 17.44 -15.27
C PRO A 160 7.23 17.35 -15.48
N VAL A 161 6.44 17.83 -14.51
CA VAL A 161 4.99 17.86 -14.57
C VAL A 161 4.47 19.10 -13.85
N ALA A 162 3.47 19.76 -14.44
CA ALA A 162 2.77 20.84 -13.78
C ALA A 162 1.68 20.27 -12.85
N LEU A 163 1.37 20.95 -11.74
CA LEU A 163 0.35 20.49 -10.80
C LEU A 163 -1.03 20.32 -11.47
N GLU A 164 -1.35 21.22 -12.39
CA GLU A 164 -2.59 21.23 -13.17
C GLU A 164 -2.79 19.94 -13.96
N GLU A 165 -1.70 19.32 -14.44
CA GLU A 165 -1.74 18.08 -15.23
C GLU A 165 -2.09 16.87 -14.37
N LEU A 166 -1.87 16.94 -13.05
CA LEU A 166 -2.18 15.86 -12.11
C LEU A 166 -3.64 15.87 -11.65
N VAL A 167 -4.28 17.04 -11.61
CA VAL A 167 -5.65 17.20 -11.10
C VAL A 167 -6.66 16.24 -11.76
N PRO A 168 -6.65 16.01 -13.10
CA PRO A 168 -7.57 15.07 -13.73
C PRO A 168 -7.38 13.60 -13.34
N PHE A 169 -6.23 13.24 -12.74
CA PHE A 169 -5.90 11.87 -12.34
C PHE A 169 -6.17 11.58 -10.87
N ILE A 170 -6.75 12.54 -10.12
CA ILE A 170 -7.07 12.35 -8.71
C ILE A 170 -8.25 11.38 -8.56
N ASP A 171 -8.00 10.24 -7.92
CA ASP A 171 -9.06 9.44 -7.29
C ASP A 171 -9.44 10.04 -5.93
N TRP A 172 -10.64 10.61 -5.88
CA TRP A 172 -11.22 11.22 -4.69
C TRP A 172 -11.82 10.21 -3.70
N THR A 173 -11.98 8.95 -4.07
CA THR A 173 -12.57 7.94 -3.18
C THR A 173 -11.75 7.76 -1.89
N PRO A 174 -10.41 7.56 -1.94
CA PRO A 174 -9.64 7.42 -0.72
C PRO A 174 -9.50 8.74 0.06
N PHE A 175 -9.66 9.91 -0.59
CA PHE A 175 -9.74 11.19 0.11
C PHE A 175 -10.90 11.18 1.12
N PHE A 176 -12.10 10.76 0.73
CA PHE A 176 -13.23 10.63 1.66
C PHE A 176 -12.98 9.59 2.75
N HIS A 177 -12.31 8.48 2.42
CA HIS A 177 -11.95 7.46 3.40
C HIS A 177 -11.00 7.97 4.49
N THR A 178 -10.07 8.87 4.16
CA THR A 178 -9.20 9.56 5.14
C THR A 178 -10.01 10.36 6.17
N TRP A 179 -11.18 10.85 5.77
CA TRP A 179 -12.14 11.55 6.63
C TRP A 179 -13.24 10.65 7.20
N GLU A 180 -13.02 9.33 7.18
CA GLU A 180 -13.95 8.30 7.67
C GLU A 180 -15.32 8.27 6.97
N LEU A 181 -15.45 8.95 5.82
CA LEU A 181 -16.66 8.94 5.00
C LEU A 181 -16.58 7.78 4.01
N ARG A 182 -17.28 6.68 4.33
CA ARG A 182 -17.32 5.46 3.50
C ARG A 182 -18.21 5.67 2.28
N GLY A 183 -17.66 5.42 1.09
CA GLY A 183 -18.38 5.48 -0.17
C GLY A 183 -17.46 5.82 -1.34
N VAL A 184 -17.92 5.53 -2.55
CA VAL A 184 -17.16 5.76 -3.79
C VAL A 184 -17.53 7.13 -4.37
N TYR A 185 -16.55 7.91 -4.80
CA TYR A 185 -16.80 9.15 -5.52
C TYR A 185 -17.25 8.86 -6.98
N PRO A 186 -18.20 9.62 -7.56
CA PRO A 186 -18.94 10.75 -6.98
C PRO A 186 -20.20 10.36 -6.19
N LYS A 187 -20.55 9.07 -6.12
CA LYS A 187 -21.79 8.58 -5.49
C LYS A 187 -21.93 9.02 -4.02
N ILE A 188 -20.82 9.10 -3.29
CA ILE A 188 -20.80 9.55 -1.88
C ILE A 188 -21.39 10.96 -1.69
N LEU A 189 -21.29 11.83 -2.70
CA LEU A 189 -21.84 13.19 -2.64
C LEU A 189 -23.37 13.21 -2.59
N GLN A 190 -24.03 12.12 -2.98
CA GLN A 190 -25.49 11.97 -2.96
C GLN A 190 -25.95 11.01 -1.84
N HIS A 191 -25.04 10.53 -1.01
CA HIS A 191 -25.36 9.58 0.05
C HIS A 191 -26.34 10.20 1.06
N GLU A 192 -27.43 9.49 1.41
CA GLU A 192 -28.50 10.02 2.25
C GLU A 192 -27.99 10.54 3.60
N LYS A 193 -27.14 9.76 4.28
CA LYS A 193 -26.57 10.11 5.59
C LYS A 193 -25.34 11.02 5.55
N HIS A 194 -24.47 10.87 4.55
CA HIS A 194 -23.12 11.47 4.55
C HIS A 194 -22.91 12.50 3.46
N GLY A 195 -23.86 12.65 2.53
CA GLY A 195 -23.70 13.45 1.32
C GLY A 195 -23.56 14.95 1.58
N GLU A 196 -24.22 15.49 2.61
CA GLU A 196 -24.06 16.90 2.97
C GLU A 196 -22.63 17.21 3.42
N GLU A 197 -22.10 16.44 4.38
CA GLU A 197 -20.74 16.62 4.87
C GLU A 197 -19.70 16.29 3.80
N ALA A 198 -19.93 15.26 2.97
CA ALA A 198 -19.07 14.95 1.83
C ALA A 198 -19.02 16.13 0.82
N ARG A 199 -20.14 16.80 0.54
CA ARG A 199 -20.17 17.97 -0.35
C ARG A 199 -19.43 19.18 0.24
N LYS A 200 -19.59 19.45 1.53
CA LYS A 200 -18.85 20.54 2.22
C LYS A 200 -17.34 20.28 2.18
N LEU A 201 -16.93 19.10 2.64
CA LEU A 201 -15.53 18.69 2.65
C LEU A 201 -14.91 18.72 1.24
N PHE A 202 -15.65 18.25 0.23
CA PHE A 202 -15.19 18.29 -1.15
C PHE A 202 -15.05 19.73 -1.67
N ALA A 203 -15.98 20.62 -1.34
CA ALA A 203 -15.88 22.03 -1.72
C ALA A 203 -14.63 22.70 -1.11
N ASP A 204 -14.34 22.42 0.17
CA ASP A 204 -13.15 22.93 0.85
C ASP A 204 -11.87 22.35 0.22
N ALA A 205 -11.86 21.05 -0.09
CA ALA A 205 -10.75 20.40 -0.78
C ALA A 205 -10.50 21.01 -2.18
N GLN A 206 -11.56 21.26 -2.93
CA GLN A 206 -11.48 21.91 -4.25
C GLN A 206 -10.95 23.34 -4.14
N ALA A 207 -11.41 24.11 -3.16
CA ALA A 207 -10.92 25.48 -2.93
C ALA A 207 -9.43 25.49 -2.55
N MET A 208 -9.00 24.58 -1.67
CA MET A 208 -7.60 24.44 -1.31
C MET A 208 -6.74 23.95 -2.49
N LEU A 209 -7.20 22.97 -3.25
CA LEU A 209 -6.51 22.48 -4.44
C LEU A 209 -6.36 23.59 -5.50
N GLN A 210 -7.41 24.35 -5.78
CA GLN A 210 -7.36 25.50 -6.68
C GLN A 210 -6.32 26.53 -6.22
N ARG A 211 -6.25 26.79 -4.92
CA ARG A 211 -5.22 27.67 -4.35
C ARG A 211 -3.82 27.10 -4.55
N VAL A 212 -3.60 25.82 -4.20
CA VAL A 212 -2.32 25.11 -4.36
C VAL A 212 -1.81 25.21 -5.79
N VAL A 213 -2.69 24.99 -6.76
CA VAL A 213 -2.39 25.05 -8.19
C VAL A 213 -2.08 26.49 -8.60
N ARG A 214 -3.01 27.44 -8.36
CA ARG A 214 -2.89 28.85 -8.78
C ARG A 214 -1.65 29.53 -8.20
N GLU A 215 -1.36 29.29 -6.93
CA GLU A 215 -0.24 29.90 -6.21
C GLU A 215 1.04 29.06 -6.29
N LYS A 216 1.01 27.90 -6.97
CA LYS A 216 2.13 26.96 -7.12
C LYS A 216 2.77 26.61 -5.78
N LEU A 217 1.94 26.27 -4.80
CA LEU A 217 2.37 26.02 -3.43
C LEU A 217 3.12 24.69 -3.26
N LEU A 218 2.96 23.76 -4.22
CA LEU A 218 3.64 22.46 -4.23
C LEU A 218 4.45 22.32 -5.52
N THR A 219 5.56 21.57 -5.46
CA THR A 219 6.34 21.23 -6.65
C THR A 219 6.44 19.71 -6.78
N PRO A 220 5.62 19.07 -7.63
CA PRO A 220 5.72 17.65 -7.89
C PRO A 220 7.08 17.30 -8.50
N ARG A 221 7.67 16.20 -8.03
CA ARG A 221 8.93 15.69 -8.56
C ARG A 221 8.84 14.20 -8.78
N GLY A 222 9.36 13.74 -9.91
CA GLY A 222 9.31 12.33 -10.28
C GLY A 222 10.53 11.91 -11.07
N VAL A 223 10.95 10.67 -10.86
CA VAL A 223 11.98 9.99 -11.63
C VAL A 223 11.45 8.62 -12.04
N TYR A 224 11.77 8.19 -13.26
CA TYR A 224 11.44 6.85 -13.75
C TYR A 224 12.53 6.34 -14.69
N GLY A 225 12.49 5.05 -14.99
CA GLY A 225 13.37 4.45 -15.99
C GLY A 225 12.83 3.13 -16.51
N LEU A 226 13.25 2.77 -17.72
CA LEU A 226 12.99 1.48 -18.37
C LEU A 226 14.32 0.77 -18.60
N PHE A 227 14.48 -0.41 -18.00
CA PHE A 227 15.76 -1.11 -17.98
C PHE A 227 15.64 -2.48 -18.65
N PRO A 228 16.64 -2.89 -19.44
CA PRO A 228 16.72 -4.25 -19.94
C PRO A 228 16.77 -5.20 -18.75
N ALA A 229 15.88 -6.19 -18.73
CA ALA A 229 15.70 -7.07 -17.58
C ALA A 229 15.41 -8.50 -18.01
N ASN A 230 15.83 -9.47 -17.20
CA ASN A 230 15.44 -10.86 -17.37
C ASN A 230 15.21 -11.53 -16.02
N ARG A 231 14.24 -12.44 -16.00
CA ARG A 231 14.00 -13.31 -14.87
C ARG A 231 15.18 -14.26 -14.63
N ALA A 232 15.55 -14.42 -13.37
CA ALA A 232 16.48 -15.43 -12.86
C ALA A 232 15.87 -16.09 -11.61
N GLY A 233 15.22 -17.24 -11.78
CA GLY A 233 14.49 -17.89 -10.67
C GLY A 233 13.29 -17.06 -10.23
N ASP A 234 13.28 -16.62 -8.98
CA ASP A 234 12.27 -15.73 -8.39
C ASP A 234 12.72 -14.26 -8.36
N ASP A 235 13.85 -13.94 -9.00
CA ASP A 235 14.40 -12.60 -9.11
C ASP A 235 14.31 -12.06 -10.53
N VAL A 236 14.55 -10.75 -10.67
CA VAL A 236 14.76 -10.09 -11.95
C VAL A 236 16.11 -9.40 -11.95
N GLU A 237 17.01 -9.85 -12.83
CA GLU A 237 18.26 -9.16 -13.12
C GLU A 237 17.99 -7.94 -13.98
N ILE A 238 18.52 -6.80 -13.57
CA ILE A 238 18.49 -5.54 -14.30
C ILE A 238 19.87 -5.31 -14.91
N TYR A 239 19.94 -5.11 -16.22
CA TYR A 239 21.21 -4.93 -16.93
C TYR A 239 21.54 -3.45 -17.13
N THR A 240 22.83 -3.17 -17.29
CA THR A 240 23.34 -1.83 -17.59
C THR A 240 22.90 -1.29 -18.95
N ASP A 241 22.71 -2.18 -19.93
CA ASP A 241 22.29 -1.86 -21.30
C ASP A 241 21.70 -3.09 -22.01
N ASP A 242 21.23 -2.90 -23.25
CA ASP A 242 20.57 -3.93 -24.07
C ASP A 242 21.50 -5.10 -24.45
N THR A 243 22.81 -5.02 -24.21
CA THR A 243 23.73 -6.15 -24.43
C THR A 243 23.53 -7.26 -23.42
N ARG A 244 22.97 -6.94 -22.23
CA ARG A 244 22.67 -7.89 -21.14
C ARG A 244 23.89 -8.67 -20.65
N THR A 245 25.07 -8.06 -20.78
CA THR A 245 26.35 -8.66 -20.38
C THR A 245 26.71 -8.37 -18.93
N ARG A 246 26.35 -7.18 -18.43
CA ARG A 246 26.62 -6.75 -17.06
C ARG A 246 25.32 -6.45 -16.32
N VAL A 247 25.07 -7.23 -15.27
CA VAL A 247 24.02 -6.97 -14.28
C VAL A 247 24.38 -5.71 -13.49
N ARG A 248 23.44 -4.76 -13.45
CA ARG A 248 23.52 -3.53 -12.66
C ARG A 248 23.04 -3.77 -11.23
N THR A 249 21.89 -4.43 -11.08
CA THR A 249 21.29 -4.81 -9.81
C THR A 249 20.32 -5.98 -10.03
N THR A 250 19.88 -6.62 -8.96
CA THR A 250 18.90 -7.71 -8.99
C THR A 250 17.78 -7.38 -8.03
N LEU A 251 16.54 -7.35 -8.52
CA LEU A 251 15.36 -7.16 -7.69
C LEU A 251 14.81 -8.52 -7.27
N HIS A 252 14.43 -8.63 -6.00
CA HIS A 252 14.05 -9.89 -5.39
C HIS A 252 12.56 -9.96 -5.13
N PHE A 253 11.95 -11.08 -5.52
CA PHE A 253 10.53 -11.31 -5.31
C PHE A 253 10.27 -12.57 -4.49
N LEU A 254 9.06 -12.61 -3.95
CA LEU A 254 8.50 -13.73 -3.21
C LEU A 254 7.42 -14.40 -4.04
N ARG A 255 7.26 -15.70 -3.83
CA ARG A 255 6.33 -16.59 -4.51
C ARG A 255 5.29 -17.10 -3.53
N GLN A 256 4.05 -17.21 -4.00
CA GLN A 256 2.98 -17.88 -3.25
C GLN A 256 3.39 -19.33 -2.90
N GLN A 257 3.14 -19.77 -1.68
CA GLN A 257 3.46 -21.13 -1.20
C GLN A 257 2.21 -21.94 -0.80
N MET A 258 1.02 -21.42 -1.09
CA MET A 258 -0.24 -22.12 -0.81
C MET A 258 -0.54 -23.18 -1.85
N GLU A 259 -1.15 -24.28 -1.42
CA GLU A 259 -1.73 -25.26 -2.31
C GLU A 259 -3.02 -24.68 -2.92
N LYS A 260 -3.15 -24.77 -4.24
CA LYS A 260 -4.29 -24.22 -4.97
C LYS A 260 -5.05 -25.34 -5.64
N GLY A 261 -6.33 -25.50 -5.27
CA GLY A 261 -7.21 -26.53 -5.85
C GLY A 261 -7.74 -26.21 -7.25
N ASP A 262 -7.51 -25.00 -7.76
CA ASP A 262 -8.02 -24.52 -9.04
C ASP A 262 -7.03 -24.70 -10.21
N GLY A 263 -5.85 -25.28 -9.95
CA GLY A 263 -4.79 -25.47 -10.93
C GLY A 263 -4.06 -24.18 -11.33
N SER A 264 -4.35 -23.05 -10.69
CA SER A 264 -3.62 -21.80 -10.94
C SER A 264 -2.17 -21.91 -10.42
N PRO A 265 -1.20 -21.28 -11.10
CA PRO A 265 0.19 -21.35 -10.66
C PRO A 265 0.37 -20.55 -9.37
N ASN A 266 1.39 -20.91 -8.59
CA ASN A 266 1.86 -20.08 -7.50
C ASN A 266 2.62 -18.87 -8.05
N TRP A 267 2.00 -17.70 -7.98
CA TRP A 267 2.48 -16.48 -8.65
C TRP A 267 3.70 -15.90 -7.95
N CYS A 268 4.63 -15.40 -8.75
CA CYS A 268 5.73 -14.52 -8.38
C CYS A 268 5.80 -13.37 -9.40
N LEU A 269 6.09 -12.14 -8.97
CA LEU A 269 6.17 -11.00 -9.89
C LEU A 269 7.24 -11.21 -10.98
N ALA A 270 8.32 -11.92 -10.66
CA ALA A 270 9.36 -12.28 -11.62
C ALA A 270 8.84 -13.13 -12.79
N ASP A 271 7.71 -13.83 -12.64
CA ASP A 271 7.09 -14.63 -13.71
C ASP A 271 6.60 -13.76 -14.88
N PHE A 272 6.36 -12.46 -14.64
CA PHE A 272 5.94 -11.51 -15.66
C PHE A 272 7.09 -10.86 -16.43
N VAL A 273 8.32 -11.36 -16.24
CA VAL A 273 9.51 -10.95 -17.01
C VAL A 273 10.08 -12.19 -17.70
N ALA A 274 10.43 -12.06 -18.97
CA ALA A 274 10.95 -13.17 -19.75
C ALA A 274 12.27 -13.71 -19.14
N PRO A 275 12.47 -15.04 -19.14
CA PRO A 275 13.74 -15.63 -18.74
C PRO A 275 14.86 -15.23 -19.72
N LYS A 276 16.12 -15.44 -19.29
CA LYS A 276 17.29 -15.21 -20.15
C LYS A 276 17.14 -15.93 -21.49
N GLY A 277 17.53 -15.26 -22.57
CA GLY A 277 17.38 -15.74 -23.95
C GLY A 277 16.26 -15.04 -24.73
N ALA A 278 15.33 -14.35 -24.05
CA ALA A 278 14.35 -13.47 -24.67
C ALA A 278 14.52 -12.03 -24.15
N PRO A 279 14.65 -11.00 -25.01
CA PRO A 279 14.74 -9.62 -24.54
C PRO A 279 13.45 -9.18 -23.84
N ASP A 280 13.56 -8.72 -22.60
CA ASP A 280 12.46 -8.10 -21.85
C ASP A 280 12.94 -6.89 -21.04
N TYR A 281 12.01 -6.16 -20.43
CA TYR A 281 12.27 -4.92 -19.72
C TYR A 281 11.48 -4.86 -18.43
N LEU A 282 12.02 -4.13 -17.46
CA LEU A 282 11.32 -3.75 -16.24
C LEU A 282 11.44 -2.24 -16.07
N GLY A 283 10.34 -1.59 -15.69
CA GLY A 283 10.36 -0.18 -15.33
C GLY A 283 10.39 0.03 -13.82
N ALA A 284 10.80 1.21 -13.40
CA ALA A 284 10.70 1.64 -12.01
C ALA A 284 10.43 3.15 -11.94
N PHE A 285 9.81 3.60 -10.85
CA PHE A 285 9.53 5.02 -10.62
C PHE A 285 9.55 5.39 -9.13
N ALA A 286 9.76 6.67 -8.87
CA ALA A 286 9.48 7.33 -7.61
C ALA A 286 8.95 8.73 -7.87
N VAL A 287 7.84 9.11 -7.23
CA VAL A 287 7.15 10.40 -7.37
C VAL A 287 6.77 10.96 -6.02
N THR A 288 6.66 12.28 -5.95
CA THR A 288 6.10 13.01 -4.80
C THR A 288 5.26 14.19 -5.28
N ALA A 289 4.22 14.54 -4.52
CA ALA A 289 3.49 15.79 -4.70
C ALA A 289 4.32 17.03 -4.34
N GLY A 290 5.39 16.85 -3.55
CA GLY A 290 6.31 17.92 -3.15
C GLY A 290 6.69 17.83 -1.67
N HIS A 291 7.90 18.30 -1.36
CA HIS A 291 8.38 18.43 0.03
C HIS A 291 7.60 19.49 0.80
N GLU A 292 6.97 20.41 0.07
CA GLU A 292 6.24 21.56 0.58
C GLU A 292 4.94 21.16 1.30
N VAL A 293 4.37 19.98 1.02
CA VAL A 293 3.14 19.48 1.67
C VAL A 293 3.29 19.53 3.20
N LYS A 294 4.39 18.98 3.72
CA LYS A 294 4.66 18.98 5.16
C LYS A 294 4.84 20.39 5.70
N ALA A 295 5.58 21.24 4.98
CA ALA A 295 5.84 22.61 5.39
C ALA A 295 4.54 23.44 5.50
N LEU A 296 3.60 23.27 4.56
CA LEU A 296 2.28 23.90 4.59
C LEU A 296 1.42 23.35 5.73
N ALA A 297 1.41 22.03 5.93
CA ALA A 297 0.68 21.43 7.04
C ALA A 297 1.18 21.93 8.41
N ASP A 298 2.50 22.04 8.57
CA ASP A 298 3.11 22.59 9.79
C ASP A 298 2.77 24.09 9.99
N GLN A 299 2.61 24.86 8.90
CA GLN A 299 2.16 26.25 9.00
C GLN A 299 0.72 26.34 9.53
N PHE A 300 -0.20 25.53 9.01
CA PHE A 300 -1.58 25.47 9.51
C PHE A 300 -1.63 25.01 10.98
N LYS A 301 -0.86 23.98 11.35
CA LYS A 301 -0.73 23.51 12.74
C LYS A 301 -0.25 24.61 13.69
N ARG A 302 0.76 25.41 13.28
CA ARG A 302 1.24 26.56 14.07
C ARG A 302 0.20 27.67 14.22
N ALA A 303 -0.73 27.79 13.27
CA ALA A 303 -1.87 28.70 13.33
C ALA A 303 -3.08 28.10 14.06
N HIS A 304 -2.94 26.92 14.68
CA HIS A 304 -4.04 26.17 15.33
C HIS A 304 -5.17 25.77 14.38
N ASP A 305 -4.88 25.65 13.09
CA ASP A 305 -5.80 25.18 12.05
C ASP A 305 -5.51 23.72 11.70
N ASP A 306 -5.89 22.81 12.61
CA ASP A 306 -5.69 21.37 12.43
C ASP A 306 -6.48 20.83 11.21
N TYR A 307 -7.62 21.45 10.90
CA TYR A 307 -8.46 21.06 9.76
C TYR A 307 -7.74 21.28 8.43
N SER A 308 -7.24 22.50 8.17
CA SER A 308 -6.51 22.78 6.94
C SER A 308 -5.20 22.01 6.84
N ALA A 309 -4.57 21.69 7.98
CA ALA A 309 -3.38 20.85 8.01
C ALA A 309 -3.67 19.41 7.53
N ILE A 310 -4.75 18.80 8.01
CA ILE A 310 -5.19 17.47 7.54
C ILE A 310 -5.62 17.55 6.08
N LEU A 311 -6.30 18.63 5.69
CA LEU A 311 -6.79 18.82 4.33
C LEU A 311 -5.63 18.90 3.31
N ILE A 312 -4.58 19.68 3.59
CA ILE A 312 -3.41 19.77 2.69
C ILE A 312 -2.60 18.47 2.66
N GLU A 313 -2.49 17.76 3.79
CA GLU A 313 -1.85 16.43 3.84
C GLU A 313 -2.62 15.42 2.97
N ALA A 314 -3.95 15.40 3.07
CA ALA A 314 -4.81 14.54 2.25
C ALA A 314 -4.76 14.90 0.76
N ILE A 315 -4.75 16.19 0.41
CA ILE A 315 -4.59 16.65 -0.99
C ILE A 315 -3.21 16.28 -1.52
N GLY A 316 -2.15 16.43 -0.73
CA GLY A 316 -0.80 16.03 -1.09
C GLY A 316 -0.71 14.54 -1.42
N ASP A 317 -1.32 13.68 -0.59
CA ASP A 317 -1.42 12.25 -0.83
C ASP A 317 -2.16 11.93 -2.15
N ARG A 318 -3.30 12.58 -2.38
CA ARG A 318 -4.05 12.45 -3.64
C ARG A 318 -3.24 12.87 -4.87
N LEU A 319 -2.47 13.95 -4.77
CA LEU A 319 -1.60 14.42 -5.86
C LEU A 319 -0.43 13.47 -6.12
N ALA A 320 0.13 12.83 -5.09
CA ALA A 320 1.20 11.85 -5.25
C ALA A 320 0.70 10.60 -6.00
N GLU A 321 -0.48 10.09 -5.65
CA GLU A 321 -1.14 8.97 -6.35
C GLU A 321 -1.54 9.35 -7.79
N ALA A 322 -2.09 10.56 -7.97
CA ALA A 322 -2.39 11.08 -9.30
C ALA A 322 -1.13 11.18 -10.19
N PHE A 323 0.02 11.53 -9.61
CA PHE A 323 1.29 11.52 -10.32
C PHE A 323 1.74 10.09 -10.67
N ALA A 324 1.58 9.13 -9.77
CA ALA A 324 1.87 7.74 -10.07
C ALA A 324 1.03 7.23 -11.27
N GLU A 325 -0.26 7.58 -11.33
CA GLU A 325 -1.15 7.23 -12.44
C GLU A 325 -0.79 7.94 -13.75
N TYR A 326 -0.59 9.26 -13.69
CA TYR A 326 -0.15 10.07 -14.83
C TYR A 326 1.15 9.52 -15.44
N LEU A 327 2.15 9.27 -14.59
CA LEU A 327 3.44 8.77 -15.02
C LEU A 327 3.33 7.35 -15.56
N HIS A 328 2.49 6.50 -14.97
CA HIS A 328 2.25 5.17 -15.50
C HIS A 328 1.68 5.24 -16.92
N LYS A 329 0.65 6.05 -17.16
CA LYS A 329 0.08 6.28 -18.50
C LYS A 329 1.15 6.69 -19.51
N ARG A 330 1.95 7.71 -19.16
CA ARG A 330 3.07 8.18 -19.99
C ARG A 330 4.08 7.06 -20.28
N VAL A 331 4.44 6.28 -19.27
CA VAL A 331 5.38 5.16 -19.42
C VAL A 331 4.83 4.08 -20.34
N ARG A 332 3.53 3.73 -20.25
CA ARG A 332 2.91 2.75 -21.19
C ARG A 332 2.99 3.23 -22.64
N GLU A 333 2.76 4.52 -22.89
CA GLU A 333 2.90 5.13 -24.22
C GLU A 333 4.36 5.13 -24.74
N GLU A 334 5.31 5.50 -23.88
CA GLU A 334 6.74 5.50 -24.20
C GLU A 334 7.26 4.09 -24.48
N TRP A 335 6.85 3.11 -23.67
CA TRP A 335 7.18 1.70 -23.83
C TRP A 335 6.54 1.10 -25.11
N GLY A 336 5.45 1.69 -25.57
CA GLY A 336 4.85 1.44 -26.88
C GLY A 336 3.55 0.65 -26.85
N PHE A 337 3.28 -0.11 -25.79
CA PHE A 337 2.04 -0.89 -25.69
C PHE A 337 0.82 -0.05 -25.28
N GLY A 338 1.03 1.14 -24.71
CA GLY A 338 -0.03 2.08 -24.32
C GLY A 338 -0.43 3.08 -25.40
N ARG A 339 0.23 3.12 -26.56
CA ARG A 339 0.02 4.18 -27.58
C ARG A 339 -1.37 4.18 -28.23
N ALA A 340 -2.05 3.05 -28.19
CA ALA A 340 -3.40 2.89 -28.72
C ALA A 340 -4.47 2.90 -27.61
N GLU A 341 -4.10 3.20 -26.36
CA GLU A 341 -5.05 3.31 -25.25
C GLU A 341 -5.95 4.54 -25.44
N ASN A 342 -7.26 4.32 -25.37
CA ASN A 342 -8.26 5.37 -25.36
C ASN A 342 -9.08 5.25 -24.08
N LEU A 343 -8.40 5.42 -22.95
CA LEU A 343 -8.95 5.23 -21.61
C LEU A 343 -9.36 6.58 -21.01
N THR A 344 -10.54 6.62 -20.39
CA THR A 344 -10.96 7.76 -19.57
C THR A 344 -10.22 7.76 -18.23
N PRO A 345 -10.20 8.89 -17.48
CA PRO A 345 -9.66 8.89 -16.11
C PRO A 345 -10.30 7.83 -15.21
N ASP A 346 -11.62 7.60 -15.33
CA ASP A 346 -12.32 6.55 -14.57
C ASP A 346 -11.84 5.14 -14.98
N ASP A 347 -11.53 4.92 -16.26
CA ASP A 347 -10.95 3.65 -16.71
C ASP A 347 -9.53 3.44 -16.19
N LEU A 348 -8.75 4.51 -16.02
CA LEU A 348 -7.42 4.45 -15.41
C LEU A 348 -7.51 4.12 -13.91
N ILE A 349 -8.42 4.77 -13.18
CA ILE A 349 -8.69 4.46 -11.76
C ILE A 349 -9.14 3.02 -11.60
N ALA A 350 -9.96 2.51 -12.52
CA ALA A 350 -10.40 1.12 -12.57
C ALA A 350 -9.35 0.16 -13.17
N GLU A 351 -8.12 0.63 -13.41
CA GLU A 351 -6.98 -0.16 -13.91
C GLU A 351 -7.25 -0.93 -15.20
N LYS A 352 -8.08 -0.40 -16.11
CA LYS A 352 -8.46 -1.07 -17.38
C LYS A 352 -7.37 -1.03 -18.47
N TYR A 353 -6.12 -0.79 -18.08
CA TYR A 353 -4.96 -0.84 -18.96
C TYR A 353 -4.22 -2.16 -18.84
N ARG A 354 -3.34 -2.42 -19.80
CA ARG A 354 -2.38 -3.51 -19.73
C ARG A 354 -1.24 -3.15 -18.78
N GLY A 355 -0.78 -4.14 -18.00
CA GLY A 355 0.38 -4.02 -17.11
C GLY A 355 0.02 -3.52 -15.71
N ILE A 356 0.99 -3.58 -14.80
CA ILE A 356 0.80 -3.25 -13.38
C ILE A 356 1.97 -2.40 -12.85
N ARG A 357 1.73 -1.70 -11.73
CA ARG A 357 2.73 -0.86 -11.05
C ARG A 357 2.97 -1.23 -9.57
N PRO A 358 3.39 -2.46 -9.22
CA PRO A 358 3.49 -2.90 -7.84
C PRO A 358 4.57 -2.14 -7.05
N ALA A 359 4.24 -1.80 -5.81
CA ALA A 359 5.07 -0.99 -4.92
C ALA A 359 5.58 -1.83 -3.73
N PRO A 360 6.90 -1.82 -3.41
CA PRO A 360 7.43 -2.55 -2.27
C PRO A 360 6.74 -2.19 -0.94
N GLY A 361 6.22 -3.21 -0.25
CA GLY A 361 5.38 -3.12 0.95
C GLY A 361 3.92 -3.51 0.71
N TYR A 362 3.47 -3.58 -0.55
CA TYR A 362 2.15 -4.08 -0.91
C TYR A 362 2.10 -5.61 -0.96
N PRO A 363 0.90 -6.23 -0.95
CA PRO A 363 0.76 -7.68 -0.84
C PRO A 363 1.49 -8.52 -1.92
N ALA A 364 1.71 -7.97 -3.12
CA ALA A 364 2.44 -8.66 -4.19
C ALA A 364 3.97 -8.66 -4.00
N CYS A 365 4.50 -7.70 -3.23
CA CYS A 365 5.92 -7.53 -2.94
C CYS A 365 6.11 -6.91 -1.55
N PRO A 366 5.81 -7.67 -0.46
CA PRO A 366 5.73 -7.10 0.88
C PRO A 366 7.07 -6.69 1.50
N ASP A 367 8.19 -7.07 0.91
CA ASP A 367 9.52 -6.72 1.40
C ASP A 367 9.82 -5.24 1.14
N HIS A 368 9.72 -4.43 2.20
CA HIS A 368 10.00 -2.99 2.13
C HIS A 368 11.46 -2.67 1.78
N THR A 369 12.39 -3.58 2.01
CA THR A 369 13.83 -3.33 1.82
C THR A 369 14.23 -3.25 0.35
N GLU A 370 13.39 -3.74 -0.57
CA GLU A 370 13.56 -3.59 -2.02
C GLU A 370 13.56 -2.12 -2.47
N LYS A 371 12.98 -1.20 -1.67
CA LYS A 371 13.07 0.24 -1.97
C LYS A 371 14.51 0.73 -2.01
N ALA A 372 15.44 0.13 -1.26
CA ALA A 372 16.85 0.53 -1.31
C ALA A 372 17.43 0.37 -2.71
N LEU A 373 17.13 -0.77 -3.35
CA LEU A 373 17.60 -1.09 -4.71
C LEU A 373 16.93 -0.18 -5.74
N LEU A 374 15.64 0.14 -5.57
CA LEU A 374 14.93 1.11 -6.40
C LEU A 374 15.56 2.51 -6.28
N TRP A 375 15.93 2.93 -5.05
CA TRP A 375 16.59 4.20 -4.78
C TRP A 375 17.92 4.33 -5.51
N GLU A 376 18.74 3.28 -5.46
CA GLU A 376 20.02 3.22 -6.17
C GLU A 376 19.84 3.15 -7.69
N LEU A 377 18.89 2.35 -8.17
CA LEU A 377 18.64 2.15 -9.60
C LEU A 377 18.25 3.48 -10.28
N LEU A 378 17.40 4.26 -9.63
CA LEU A 378 16.86 5.51 -10.18
C LEU A 378 17.63 6.76 -9.74
N ASP A 379 18.55 6.67 -8.78
CA ASP A 379 19.22 7.83 -8.17
C ASP A 379 18.16 8.82 -7.57
N VAL A 380 17.20 8.26 -6.83
CA VAL A 380 15.95 8.94 -6.44
C VAL A 380 16.20 10.22 -5.64
N GLU A 381 17.09 10.16 -4.65
CA GLU A 381 17.38 11.31 -3.78
C GLU A 381 17.94 12.48 -4.58
N ARG A 382 18.85 12.22 -5.51
CA ARG A 382 19.44 13.27 -6.34
C ARG A 382 18.40 13.96 -7.23
N TRP A 383 17.50 13.19 -7.84
CA TRP A 383 16.55 13.72 -8.83
C TRP A 383 15.30 14.34 -8.20
N THR A 384 14.86 13.84 -7.06
CA THR A 384 13.56 14.21 -6.47
C THR A 384 13.68 14.78 -5.06
N GLY A 385 14.78 14.48 -4.36
CA GLY A 385 14.96 14.74 -2.93
C GLY A 385 14.21 13.77 -2.04
N ILE A 386 13.46 12.79 -2.57
CA ILE A 386 12.72 11.83 -1.73
C ILE A 386 13.73 10.90 -1.05
N THR A 387 13.71 10.83 0.27
CA THR A 387 14.60 9.99 1.08
C THR A 387 13.87 8.78 1.66
N LEU A 388 14.64 7.77 2.11
CA LEU A 388 14.12 6.65 2.88
C LEU A 388 14.50 6.78 4.35
N THR A 389 13.55 6.48 5.24
CA THR A 389 13.83 6.33 6.67
C THR A 389 14.50 4.97 6.95
N GLU A 390 14.98 4.76 8.18
CA GLU A 390 15.48 3.46 8.65
C GLU A 390 14.46 2.32 8.52
N SER A 391 13.17 2.64 8.47
CA SER A 391 12.06 1.70 8.27
C SER A 391 11.61 1.58 6.82
N PHE A 392 12.35 2.15 5.86
CA PHE A 392 11.99 2.20 4.44
C PHE A 392 10.64 2.89 4.16
N ALA A 393 10.25 3.82 5.02
CA ALA A 393 9.19 4.78 4.71
C ALA A 393 9.77 5.90 3.85
N MET A 394 8.97 6.43 2.93
CA MET A 394 9.39 7.52 2.05
C MET A 394 9.17 8.86 2.73
N ASN A 395 10.09 9.80 2.53
CA ASN A 395 9.97 11.18 2.98
C ASN A 395 10.22 12.12 1.79
N PRO A 396 9.26 13.00 1.43
CA PRO A 396 8.00 13.30 2.14
C PRO A 396 6.98 12.15 2.08
N GLY A 397 6.04 12.14 3.02
CA GLY A 397 5.03 11.07 3.13
C GLY A 397 4.10 10.97 1.91
N ALA A 398 3.80 12.10 1.27
CA ALA A 398 3.07 12.15 0.00
C ALA A 398 3.99 11.75 -1.18
N SER A 399 4.40 10.49 -1.19
CA SER A 399 5.27 9.90 -2.20
C SER A 399 4.80 8.48 -2.56
N VAL A 400 5.03 8.10 -3.81
CA VAL A 400 4.75 6.76 -4.33
C VAL A 400 5.98 6.27 -5.08
N SER A 401 6.38 5.02 -4.88
CA SER A 401 7.42 4.38 -5.67
C SER A 401 7.02 2.95 -5.99
N GLY A 402 7.53 2.43 -7.10
CA GLY A 402 7.21 1.08 -7.52
C GLY A 402 7.90 0.68 -8.81
N LEU A 403 7.51 -0.49 -9.28
CA LEU A 403 7.99 -1.10 -10.51
C LEU A 403 6.92 -0.99 -11.59
N TYR A 404 7.28 -1.21 -12.85
CA TYR A 404 6.34 -1.33 -13.96
C TYR A 404 6.56 -2.66 -14.67
N PHE A 405 5.49 -3.44 -14.82
CA PHE A 405 5.46 -4.69 -15.57
C PHE A 405 4.56 -4.55 -16.79
N ALA A 406 5.10 -4.86 -17.97
CA ALA A 406 4.40 -4.70 -19.25
C ALA A 406 3.67 -5.97 -19.72
N HIS A 407 3.85 -7.12 -19.06
CA HIS A 407 3.24 -8.38 -19.53
C HIS A 407 1.71 -8.29 -19.54
N PRO A 408 1.01 -8.75 -20.61
CA PRO A 408 -0.44 -8.61 -20.73
C PRO A 408 -1.23 -9.35 -19.65
N GLU A 409 -0.63 -10.39 -19.07
CA GLU A 409 -1.23 -11.18 -17.99
C GLU A 409 -0.77 -10.77 -16.60
N ALA A 410 0.08 -9.74 -16.49
CA ALA A 410 0.52 -9.23 -15.20
C ALA A 410 -0.69 -8.71 -14.41
N ARG A 411 -0.76 -9.09 -13.14
CA ARG A 411 -1.89 -8.77 -12.26
C ARG A 411 -1.41 -8.64 -10.83
N TYR A 412 -2.15 -7.88 -10.02
CA TYR A 412 -1.93 -7.86 -8.59
C TYR A 412 -2.39 -9.18 -7.96
N PHE A 413 -1.61 -9.65 -7.00
CA PHE A 413 -1.92 -10.82 -6.17
C PHE A 413 -1.34 -10.60 -4.77
N ALA A 414 -1.84 -11.32 -3.77
CA ALA A 414 -1.20 -11.37 -2.46
C ALA A 414 -0.27 -12.58 -2.40
N VAL A 415 0.99 -12.40 -2.00
CA VAL A 415 1.92 -13.51 -1.84
C VAL A 415 1.48 -14.49 -0.74
N GLY A 416 0.72 -13.99 0.23
CA GLY A 416 0.20 -14.79 1.33
C GLY A 416 1.25 -15.10 2.38
N LYS A 417 1.07 -16.21 3.09
CA LYS A 417 1.96 -16.60 4.18
C LYS A 417 3.21 -17.33 3.68
N LEU A 418 4.37 -17.02 4.26
CA LEU A 418 5.69 -17.45 3.82
C LEU A 418 6.26 -18.53 4.76
N GLY A 419 6.76 -19.61 4.17
CA GLY A 419 7.51 -20.66 4.84
C GLY A 419 8.95 -20.26 5.15
N GLN A 420 9.54 -20.89 6.17
CA GLN A 420 10.91 -20.62 6.61
C GLN A 420 11.95 -20.92 5.51
N ASP A 421 11.67 -21.91 4.67
CA ASP A 421 12.49 -22.27 3.51
C ASP A 421 12.65 -21.10 2.53
N GLN A 422 11.55 -20.45 2.16
CA GLN A 422 11.57 -19.30 1.25
C GLN A 422 12.21 -18.07 1.89
N VAL A 423 11.97 -17.83 3.19
CA VAL A 423 12.60 -16.70 3.89
C VAL A 423 14.11 -16.90 4.01
N ALA A 424 14.57 -18.13 4.26
CA ALA A 424 15.99 -18.48 4.26
C ALA A 424 16.62 -18.35 2.86
N ASP A 425 15.92 -18.79 1.82
CA ASP A 425 16.34 -18.61 0.43
C ASP A 425 16.47 -17.12 0.05
N LEU A 426 15.47 -16.29 0.40
CA LEU A 426 15.51 -14.86 0.18
C LEU A 426 16.65 -14.19 0.96
N ALA A 427 16.88 -14.60 2.21
CA ALA A 427 18.00 -14.11 3.02
C ALA A 427 19.35 -14.39 2.32
N ASN A 428 19.52 -15.60 1.78
CA ASN A 428 20.72 -15.95 1.02
C ASN A 428 20.86 -15.11 -0.26
N ARG A 429 19.80 -15.00 -1.08
CA ARG A 429 19.79 -14.18 -2.30
C ARG A 429 20.17 -12.71 -2.03
N LYS A 430 19.70 -12.17 -0.90
CA LYS A 430 19.95 -10.79 -0.46
C LYS A 430 21.25 -10.61 0.34
N SER A 431 21.99 -11.69 0.59
CA SER A 431 23.18 -11.68 1.46
C SER A 431 22.90 -11.10 2.85
N ARG A 432 21.75 -11.46 3.44
CA ARG A 432 21.30 -11.03 4.77
C ARG A 432 21.12 -12.22 5.69
N SER A 433 21.06 -11.95 6.99
CA SER A 433 20.73 -13.00 7.96
C SER A 433 19.25 -13.38 7.89
N LEU A 434 18.94 -14.64 8.19
CA LEU A 434 17.55 -15.10 8.31
C LEU A 434 16.77 -14.26 9.32
N ALA A 435 17.35 -13.98 10.50
CA ALA A 435 16.72 -13.17 11.55
C ALA A 435 16.36 -11.75 11.08
N GLU A 436 17.20 -11.16 10.22
CA GLU A 436 16.89 -9.85 9.64
C GLU A 436 15.70 -9.93 8.68
N MET A 437 15.65 -10.95 7.82
CA MET A 437 14.52 -11.14 6.90
C MET A 437 13.22 -11.48 7.63
N GLU A 438 13.27 -12.28 8.69
CA GLU A 438 12.14 -12.57 9.56
C GLU A 438 11.60 -11.31 10.24
N ARG A 439 12.47 -10.37 10.61
CA ARG A 439 12.05 -9.07 11.14
C ARG A 439 11.25 -8.27 10.11
N TRP A 440 11.76 -8.18 8.87
CA TRP A 440 11.10 -7.41 7.81
C TRP A 440 9.80 -8.06 7.31
N LEU A 441 9.76 -9.39 7.25
CA LEU A 441 8.63 -10.16 6.76
C LEU A 441 7.70 -10.66 7.87
N GLY A 442 7.89 -10.23 9.12
CA GLY A 442 7.16 -10.70 10.30
C GLY A 442 5.64 -10.87 10.13
N PRO A 443 4.90 -9.89 9.57
CA PRO A 443 3.45 -10.02 9.34
C PRO A 443 3.05 -11.15 8.36
N TRP A 444 3.99 -11.59 7.52
CA TRP A 444 3.80 -12.52 6.42
C TRP A 444 4.27 -13.94 6.73
N LEU A 445 4.92 -14.20 7.86
CA LEU A 445 5.42 -15.53 8.21
C LEU A 445 4.27 -16.50 8.55
N ASN A 446 4.40 -17.77 8.14
CA ASN A 446 3.52 -18.88 8.56
C ASN A 446 4.06 -19.67 9.76
N TYR A 447 5.19 -19.25 10.32
CA TYR A 447 5.91 -19.91 11.39
C TYR A 447 6.36 -18.89 12.46
N LEU A 448 6.79 -19.38 13.62
CA LEU A 448 7.36 -18.54 14.67
C LEU A 448 8.89 -18.49 14.50
N PRO A 449 9.49 -17.31 14.28
CA PRO A 449 10.94 -17.12 14.33
C PRO A 449 11.53 -17.60 15.66
N ALA A 450 12.77 -18.08 15.61
CA ALA A 450 13.49 -18.64 16.75
C ALA A 450 13.89 -17.59 17.80
#